data_AF-A0A645AAX6-F1
#
_entry.id   AF-A0A645AAX6-F1
#
_cell.length_a   1.000
_cell.length_b   1.000
_cell.length_c   1.000
_cell.angle_alpha   90.00
_cell.angle_beta   90.00
_cell.angle_gamma   90.00
#
_symmetry.space_group_name_H-M   'P 1'
#
loop_
_entity.id
_entity.type
_entity.pdbx_description
1 polymer ?
#
loop_
_entity_poly.entity_id
_entity_poly.type
_entity_poly.pdbx_seq_one_letter_code
_entity_poly.pdbx_strand_id
1 'polypeptide(L)'
;MLKKKYSDELKKAAEAISGDVKLTVYTDQPGIHFYSGNYLDGQVHGKSNTVYHKRSGFALETQNWPDAINHKDFPSAVLKKGVVYHSKTIFELKYGI
;
A
#
# COMPACT_ATOMS: atom_id res chain seq x y z
N MET A 1 3.10 7.97 7.11
CA MET A 1 3.63 7.07 8.17
C MET A 1 2.52 6.76 9.15
N LEU A 2 2.34 5.48 9.53
CA LEU A 2 1.20 5.03 10.34
C LEU A 2 1.57 4.68 11.79
N LYS A 3 2.75 4.05 12.00
CA LYS A 3 3.27 3.71 13.34
C LYS A 3 4.79 3.51 13.33
N LYS A 4 5.43 3.67 14.49
CA LYS A 4 6.88 3.47 14.70
C LYS A 4 7.25 2.05 15.16
N LYS A 5 6.26 1.22 15.49
CA LYS A 5 6.45 -0.17 15.95
C LYS A 5 5.41 -1.07 15.27
N TYR A 6 5.73 -2.35 15.09
CA TYR A 6 4.77 -3.36 14.66
C TYR A 6 3.70 -3.58 15.75
N SER A 7 2.49 -3.86 15.30
CA SER A 7 1.31 -4.14 16.12
C SER A 7 0.29 -4.79 15.21
N ASP A 8 -0.48 -5.76 15.69
CA ASP A 8 -1.57 -6.40 14.92
C ASP A 8 -2.81 -5.50 14.79
N GLU A 9 -2.81 -4.33 15.42
CA GLU A 9 -3.86 -3.32 15.28
C GLU A 9 -3.93 -2.83 13.82
N LEU A 10 -5.10 -3.05 13.20
CA LEU A 10 -5.46 -2.50 11.90
C LEU A 10 -5.82 -1.02 12.03
N LYS A 11 -5.16 -0.18 11.24
CA LYS A 11 -5.49 1.25 11.12
C LYS A 11 -5.92 1.59 9.71
N LYS A 12 -6.88 2.52 9.57
CA LYS A 12 -7.20 3.12 8.27
C LYS A 12 -5.95 3.83 7.75
N ALA A 13 -5.41 3.35 6.66
CA ALA A 13 -4.15 3.77 6.06
C ALA A 13 -4.33 4.74 4.91
N ALA A 14 -5.38 4.53 4.11
CA ALA A 14 -5.72 5.37 2.97
C ALA A 14 -7.21 5.28 2.63
N GLU A 15 -7.68 6.28 1.90
CA GLU A 15 -8.99 6.30 1.26
C GLU A 15 -8.83 6.86 -0.14
N ALA A 16 -9.48 6.22 -1.12
CA ALA A 16 -9.55 6.70 -2.50
C ALA A 16 -11.02 6.68 -2.94
N ILE A 17 -11.45 7.73 -3.63
CA ILE A 17 -12.83 7.90 -4.09
C ILE A 17 -12.79 8.23 -5.58
N SER A 18 -13.64 7.56 -6.35
CA SER A 18 -13.82 7.82 -7.78
C SER A 18 -15.28 7.58 -8.16
N GLY A 19 -16.00 8.64 -8.51
CA GLY A 19 -17.45 8.57 -8.71
C GLY A 19 -18.15 8.16 -7.41
N ASP A 20 -19.03 7.17 -7.50
CA ASP A 20 -19.77 6.57 -6.39
C ASP A 20 -19.03 5.41 -5.72
N VAL A 21 -17.78 5.13 -6.12
CA VAL A 21 -16.95 4.07 -5.57
C VAL A 21 -15.95 4.64 -4.58
N LYS A 22 -15.87 4.02 -3.41
CA LYS A 22 -14.87 4.30 -2.38
C LYS A 22 -14.10 3.06 -2.01
N LEU A 23 -12.78 3.20 -1.98
CA LEU A 23 -11.85 2.23 -1.43
C LEU A 23 -11.29 2.76 -0.12
N THR A 24 -11.50 2.04 0.98
CA THR A 24 -10.80 2.26 2.25
C THR A 24 -9.77 1.15 2.46
N VAL A 25 -8.52 1.52 2.74
CA VAL A 25 -7.46 0.56 3.04
C VAL A 25 -7.18 0.57 4.53
N TYR A 26 -7.21 -0.60 5.17
CA TYR A 26 -6.77 -0.82 6.54
C TYR A 26 -5.55 -1.72 6.57
N THR A 27 -4.60 -1.49 7.47
CA THR A 27 -3.40 -2.34 7.56
C THR A 27 -2.80 -2.37 8.96
N ASP A 28 -2.11 -3.46 9.26
CA ASP A 28 -1.22 -3.62 10.41
C ASP A 28 0.24 -3.24 10.06
N GLN A 29 0.51 -2.74 8.86
CA GLN A 29 1.83 -2.25 8.49
C GLN A 29 2.11 -0.84 9.03
N PRO A 30 3.39 -0.49 9.27
CA PRO A 30 3.76 0.81 9.82
C PRO A 30 3.79 1.95 8.81
N GLY A 31 3.69 1.65 7.51
CA GLY A 31 3.66 2.61 6.43
C GLY A 31 2.77 2.21 5.27
N ILE A 32 2.50 3.19 4.41
CA ILE A 32 1.91 3.00 3.10
C ILE A 32 2.69 3.84 2.09
N HIS A 33 3.13 3.22 1.00
CA HIS A 33 3.73 3.92 -0.13
C HIS A 33 2.63 4.20 -1.16
N PHE A 34 2.53 5.46 -1.59
CA PHE A 34 1.58 5.88 -2.61
C PHE A 34 2.34 6.18 -3.90
N TYR A 35 2.11 5.36 -4.92
CA TYR A 35 2.64 5.58 -6.25
C TYR A 35 1.50 5.95 -7.20
N SER A 36 1.57 7.13 -7.79
CA SER A 36 0.52 7.67 -8.66
C SER A 36 0.66 7.28 -10.14
N GLY A 37 1.40 6.22 -10.48
CA GLY A 37 1.52 5.77 -11.87
C GLY A 37 2.36 6.69 -12.77
N ASN A 38 3.34 7.39 -12.20
CA ASN A 38 4.08 8.45 -12.91
C ASN A 38 4.94 7.97 -14.09
N TYR A 39 5.37 6.71 -14.10
CA TYR A 39 6.23 6.11 -15.13
C TYR A 39 5.48 5.17 -16.07
N LEU A 40 4.16 5.11 -15.99
CA LEU A 40 3.37 4.51 -17.06
C LEU A 40 3.48 5.43 -18.29
N ASP A 41 3.90 4.88 -19.42
CA ASP A 41 4.28 5.65 -20.62
C ASP A 41 3.49 5.26 -21.88
N GLY A 42 2.49 4.39 -21.73
CA GLY A 42 1.67 3.89 -22.83
C GLY A 42 2.33 2.82 -23.69
N GLN A 43 3.54 2.35 -23.36
CA GLN A 43 4.18 1.24 -24.09
C GLN A 43 3.63 -0.13 -23.67
N VAL A 44 3.10 -0.21 -22.45
CA VAL A 44 2.50 -1.45 -21.91
C VAL A 44 1.01 -1.49 -22.24
N HIS A 45 0.62 -2.53 -22.97
CA HIS A 45 -0.76 -2.87 -23.26
C HIS A 45 -1.27 -3.83 -22.18
N GLY A 46 -2.25 -3.37 -21.41
CA GLY A 46 -2.84 -4.09 -20.30
C GLY A 46 -3.99 -5.02 -20.67
N LYS A 47 -4.82 -5.32 -19.67
CA LYS A 47 -6.01 -6.17 -19.84
C LYS A 47 -6.93 -5.59 -20.93
N SER A 48 -7.52 -6.49 -21.72
CA SER A 48 -8.38 -6.12 -22.86
C SER A 48 -7.70 -5.16 -23.85
N ASN A 49 -6.38 -5.26 -23.99
CA ASN A 49 -5.56 -4.39 -24.84
C ASN A 49 -5.64 -2.89 -24.48
N THR A 50 -5.99 -2.57 -23.23
CA THR A 50 -6.07 -1.18 -22.76
C THR A 50 -4.67 -0.59 -22.64
N VAL A 51 -4.42 0.57 -23.24
CA VAL A 51 -3.14 1.28 -23.10
C VAL A 51 -3.08 1.99 -21.74
N TYR A 52 -2.06 1.71 -20.94
CA TYR A 52 -1.87 2.36 -19.65
C TYR A 52 -0.99 3.61 -19.77
N HIS A 53 -1.64 4.78 -19.84
CA HIS A 53 -0.97 6.07 -19.89
C HIS A 53 -0.44 6.52 -18.52
N LYS A 54 0.37 7.58 -18.53
CA LYS A 54 0.84 8.25 -17.31
C LYS A 54 -0.34 8.56 -16.38
N ARG A 55 -0.24 8.09 -15.13
CA ARG A 55 -1.26 8.25 -14.09
C ARG A 55 -2.62 7.60 -14.40
N SER A 56 -2.68 6.59 -15.27
CA SER A 56 -3.90 5.80 -15.53
C SER A 56 -4.27 4.83 -14.40
N GLY A 57 -3.48 4.79 -13.33
CA GLY A 57 -3.69 3.99 -12.14
C GLY A 57 -2.75 4.43 -11.02
N PHE A 58 -3.00 3.93 -9.83
CA PHE A 58 -2.17 4.18 -8.64
C PHE A 58 -2.00 2.90 -7.83
N ALA A 59 -0.98 2.87 -6.97
CA ALA A 59 -0.74 1.82 -6.01
C ALA A 59 -0.77 2.37 -4.57
N LEU A 60 -1.34 1.58 -3.66
CA LEU A 60 -1.41 1.81 -2.23
C LEU A 60 -0.72 0.64 -1.53
N GLU A 61 0.60 0.72 -1.40
CA GLU A 61 1.46 -0.38 -0.99
C GLU A 61 1.66 -0.33 0.52
N THR A 62 0.98 -1.19 1.27
CA THR A 62 1.12 -1.28 2.74
C THR A 62 2.37 -2.06 3.11
N GLN A 63 3.28 -1.45 3.87
CA GLN A 63 4.60 -2.02 4.09
C GLN A 63 5.33 -1.43 5.30
N ASN A 64 6.52 -1.98 5.57
CA ASN A 64 7.50 -1.29 6.40
C ASN A 64 8.02 -0.01 5.72
N TRP A 65 8.71 0.82 6.49
CA TRP A 65 9.29 2.05 5.98
C TRP A 65 10.39 1.72 4.95
N PRO A 66 10.43 2.43 3.81
CA PRO A 66 11.56 2.31 2.88
C PRO A 66 12.88 2.52 3.62
N ASP A 67 13.89 1.74 3.23
CA ASP A 67 15.24 1.81 3.80
C ASP A 67 15.37 1.44 5.30
N ALA A 68 14.35 0.83 5.91
CA ALA A 68 14.36 0.49 7.34
C ALA A 68 15.52 -0.40 7.81
N ILE A 69 16.16 -1.17 6.93
CA ILE A 69 17.35 -1.96 7.30
C ILE A 69 18.57 -1.10 7.62
N ASN A 70 18.65 0.11 7.05
CA ASN A 70 19.77 1.04 7.21
C ASN A 70 19.53 2.08 8.31
N HIS A 71 18.30 2.19 8.82
CA HIS A 71 17.91 3.19 9.82
C HIS A 71 17.47 2.54 11.13
N LYS A 72 18.33 2.61 12.17
CA LYS A 72 18.09 1.97 13.49
C LYS A 72 16.83 2.45 14.20
N ASP A 73 16.36 3.67 13.90
CA ASP A 73 15.17 4.27 14.51
C ASP A 73 13.86 3.91 13.77
N PHE A 74 13.94 3.16 12.67
CA PHE A 74 12.78 2.69 11.91
C PHE A 74 12.27 1.36 12.48
N PRO A 75 11.03 0.96 12.19
CA PRO A 75 10.58 -0.38 12.56
C PRO A 75 11.50 -1.44 11.92
N SER A 76 12.00 -2.37 12.72
CA SER A 76 12.97 -3.37 12.26
C SER A 76 12.43 -4.21 11.09
N ALA A 77 13.15 -4.24 9.97
CA ALA A 77 12.84 -5.11 8.83
C ALA A 77 13.41 -6.54 8.98
N VAL A 78 14.10 -6.86 10.08
CA VAL A 78 14.76 -8.15 10.30
C VAL A 78 13.81 -9.19 10.88
N LEU A 79 13.66 -10.32 10.18
CA LEU A 79 13.01 -11.51 10.70
C LEU A 79 14.05 -12.47 11.28
N LYS A 80 13.90 -12.84 12.56
CA LYS A 80 14.82 -13.78 13.24
C LYS A 80 14.38 -15.23 13.04
N LYS A 81 15.34 -16.17 13.10
CA LYS A 81 15.05 -17.61 13.05
C LYS A 81 13.99 -18.00 14.08
N GLY A 82 12.98 -18.75 13.65
CA GLY A 82 11.88 -19.22 14.50
C GLY A 82 10.76 -18.21 14.73
N VAL A 83 10.90 -16.96 14.24
CA VAL A 83 9.82 -15.97 14.28
C VAL A 83 8.98 -16.08 13.01
N VAL A 84 7.66 -16.10 13.17
CA VAL A 84 6.73 -16.04 12.04
C VAL A 84 6.46 -14.57 11.70
N TYR A 85 6.66 -14.22 10.44
CA TYR A 85 6.20 -12.92 9.92
C TYR A 85 4.72 -13.02 9.56
N HIS A 86 3.94 -12.04 10.00
CA HIS A 86 2.54 -11.87 9.61
C HIS A 86 2.30 -10.41 9.23
N SER A 87 1.39 -10.22 8.28
CA SER A 87 0.92 -8.91 7.84
C SER A 87 -0.50 -9.06 7.33
N LYS A 88 -1.33 -8.06 7.60
CA LYS A 88 -2.72 -8.00 7.19
C LYS A 88 -3.07 -6.65 6.61
N THR A 89 -3.66 -6.68 5.43
CA THR A 89 -4.22 -5.51 4.76
C THR A 89 -5.63 -5.85 4.29
N ILE A 90 -6.56 -4.92 4.51
CA ILE A 90 -7.97 -5.04 4.12
C ILE A 90 -8.28 -3.91 3.13
N PHE A 91 -8.85 -4.29 2.00
CA PHE A 91 -9.38 -3.38 0.99
C PHE A 91 -10.91 -3.42 1.08
N GLU A 92 -11.51 -2.41 1.72
CA GLU A 92 -12.95 -2.27 1.84
C GLU A 92 -13.48 -1.41 0.68
N LEU A 93 -14.33 -2.00 -0.17
CA LEU A 93 -15.01 -1.29 -1.25
C LEU A 93 -16.44 -0.94 -0.83
N LYS A 94 -16.84 0.31 -1.08
CA LYS A 94 -18.22 0.79 -0.94
C LYS A 94 -18.67 1.42 -2.27
N TYR A 95 -19.94 1.24 -2.60
CA TYR A 95 -20.59 1.72 -3.82
C TYR A 95 -21.81 2.58 -3.44
N GLY A 96 -22.25 3.48 -4.33
CA GLY A 96 -23.42 4.32 -4.10
C GLY A 96 -23.26 5.34 -2.97
N ILE A 97 -22.02 5.82 -2.74
CA ILE A 97 -21.70 6.84 -1.72
C ILE A 97 -21.90 8.27 -2.21
#